data_AF-A0A5N7MA71-F1
#
_entry.id   AF-A0A5N7MA71-F1
#
_cell.length_a   1.000
_cell.length_b   1.000
_cell.length_c   1.000
_cell.angle_alpha   90.00
_cell.angle_beta   90.00
_cell.angle_gamma   90.00
#
_symmetry.space_group_name_H-M   'P 1'
#
loop_
_entity.id
_entity.type
_entity.pdbx_description
1 polymer ?
#
loop_
_entity_poly.entity_id
_entity_poly.type
_entity_poly.pdbx_seq_one_letter_code
_entity_poly.pdbx_strand_id
1 'polypeptide(L)' 'MGCPRTTTLSRRSHSRSGLRPKRLPDVLLQSLKIVFCGLAAGNRSAASGAYYAQPGNRFWSAVS' A
#
# COMPACT_ATOMS: atom_id res chain seq x y z
N MET A 1 -39.45 -15.11 39.05
CA MET A 1 -38.93 -13.74 38.89
C MET A 1 -37.41 -13.81 38.76
N GLY A 2 -36.87 -13.93 37.55
CA GLY A 2 -35.42 -14.04 37.34
C GLY A 2 -35.10 -14.37 35.88
N CYS A 3 -35.09 -13.35 35.01
CA CYS A 3 -34.71 -13.50 33.61
C CYS A 3 -33.19 -13.73 33.48
N PRO A 4 -32.71 -14.71 32.70
CA PRO A 4 -31.31 -14.80 32.33
C PRO A 4 -31.04 -13.77 31.22
N ARG A 5 -30.27 -12.72 31.51
CA ARG A 5 -29.78 -11.82 30.46
C ARG A 5 -28.54 -12.44 29.85
N THR A 6 -28.75 -13.27 28.85
CA THR A 6 -27.70 -13.75 27.93
C THR A 6 -27.20 -12.54 27.15
N THR A 7 -26.11 -11.93 27.61
CA THR A 7 -25.40 -10.89 26.87
C THR A 7 -24.80 -11.53 25.63
N THR A 8 -25.54 -11.46 24.53
CA THR A 8 -25.02 -11.80 23.20
C THR A 8 -23.97 -10.75 22.85
N LEU A 9 -22.69 -11.06 23.05
CA LEU A 9 -21.59 -10.29 22.48
C LEU A 9 -21.71 -10.39 20.96
N SER A 10 -22.42 -9.43 20.37
CA SER A 10 -22.44 -9.19 18.93
C SER A 10 -20.99 -9.06 18.47
N ARG A 11 -20.47 -10.13 17.88
CA ARG A 11 -19.17 -10.17 17.20
C ARG A 11 -19.24 -9.13 16.09
N ARG A 12 -18.76 -7.91 16.38
CA ARG A 12 -18.63 -6.85 15.39
C ARG A 12 -17.69 -7.37 14.32
N SER A 13 -18.28 -7.79 13.21
CA SER A 13 -17.61 -8.07 11.95
C SER A 13 -16.99 -6.77 11.45
N HIS A 14 -15.88 -6.36 12.05
CA HIS A 14 -15.00 -5.37 11.46
C HIS A 14 -14.42 -6.05 10.22
N SER A 15 -15.02 -5.77 9.07
CA SER A 15 -14.34 -5.91 7.79
C SER A 15 -13.05 -5.09 7.89
N ARG A 16 -11.93 -5.75 8.23
CA ARG A 16 -10.58 -5.15 8.26
C ARG A 16 -10.09 -4.98 6.82
N SER A 17 -10.79 -4.22 6.00
CA SER A 17 -10.27 -3.78 4.70
C SER A 17 -9.20 -2.69 4.83
N GLY A 18 -8.94 -2.17 6.04
CA GLY A 18 -8.13 -0.96 6.26
C GLY A 18 -6.67 -1.13 6.73
N LEU A 19 -6.03 -2.30 6.62
CA LEU A 19 -4.67 -2.50 7.19
C LEU A 19 -3.60 -2.99 6.20
N ARG A 20 -3.87 -2.91 4.89
CA ARG A 20 -2.82 -3.16 3.89
C ARG A 20 -2.02 -1.87 3.72
N PRO A 21 -0.69 -1.86 3.91
CA PRO A 21 0.13 -0.74 3.50
C PRO A 21 -0.18 -0.42 2.04
N LYS A 22 -0.32 0.87 1.70
CA LYS A 22 -0.51 1.30 0.31
C LYS A 22 0.73 0.89 -0.48
N ARG A 23 0.66 -0.27 -1.14
CA ARG A 23 1.73 -0.80 -1.99
C ARG A 23 1.65 -0.09 -3.34
N LEU A 24 2.81 0.22 -3.91
CA LEU A 24 2.86 0.66 -5.30
C LEU A 24 2.61 -0.55 -6.21
N PRO A 25 1.74 -0.41 -7.21
CA PRO A 25 1.62 -1.42 -8.26
C PRO A 25 2.90 -1.41 -9.11
N ASP A 26 3.38 -2.60 -9.46
CA ASP A 26 4.49 -2.74 -10.40
C ASP A 26 4.06 -2.24 -11.79
N VAL A 27 4.97 -1.56 -12.49
CA VAL A 27 4.75 -1.05 -13.85
C VAL A 27 5.60 -1.89 -14.81
N LEU A 28 5.02 -2.99 -15.27
CA LEU A 28 5.70 -3.95 -16.13
C LEU A 28 4.90 -4.17 -17.42
N LEU A 29 5.62 -4.21 -18.54
CA LEU A 29 5.09 -4.52 -19.86
C LEU A 29 5.89 -5.68 -20.46
N GLN A 30 5.31 -6.35 -21.45
CA GLN A 30 6.04 -7.34 -22.22
C GLN A 30 7.18 -6.67 -23.02
N SER A 31 8.26 -7.42 -23.23
CA SER A 31 9.39 -7.00 -24.07
C SER A 31 10.14 -5.73 -23.60
N LEU A 32 10.18 -5.47 -22.29
CA LEU A 32 11.02 -4.41 -21.73
C LEU A 32 12.51 -4.71 -21.93
N LYS A 33 13.28 -3.71 -22.40
CA LYS A 33 14.74 -3.80 -22.50
C LYS A 33 15.43 -3.70 -21.14
N ILE A 34 14.84 -2.93 -20.21
CA ILE A 34 15.38 -2.63 -18.89
C ILE A 34 14.23 -2.62 -17.90
N VAL A 35 14.47 -3.17 -16.70
CA VAL A 35 13.58 -3.08 -15.54
C VAL A 35 14.38 -2.52 -14.38
N PHE A 36 13.85 -1.48 -13.72
CA PHE A 36 14.44 -0.93 -12.51
C PHE A 36 13.79 -1.56 -11.28
N CYS A 37 14.58 -2.26 -10.45
CA CYS A 37 14.13 -2.79 -9.17
C CYS A 37 14.74 -1.98 -8.02
N GLY A 38 13.92 -1.60 -7.04
CA GLY A 38 14.34 -0.90 -5.83
C GLY A 38 14.13 -1.76 -4.58
N LEU A 39 14.65 -1.31 -3.44
CA LEU A 39 14.52 -2.05 -2.17
C LEU A 39 13.09 -2.00 -1.60
N ALA A 40 12.55 -0.79 -1.44
CA ALA A 40 11.18 -0.54 -1.03
C ALA A 40 10.74 0.86 -1.46
N ALA A 41 9.44 1.03 -1.72
CA ALA A 41 8.87 2.36 -1.96
C ALA A 41 8.93 3.19 -0.66
N GLY A 42 9.51 4.39 -0.73
CA GLY A 42 9.51 5.34 0.38
C GLY A 42 8.12 5.94 0.63
N ASN A 43 7.91 6.59 1.78
CA ASN A 43 6.61 7.12 2.21
C ASN A 43 5.97 8.06 1.18
N ARG A 44 6.74 8.98 0.59
CA ARG A 44 6.20 9.90 -0.43
C ARG A 44 5.76 9.16 -1.69
N SER A 45 6.57 8.20 -2.15
CA SER A 45 6.21 7.34 -3.26
C SER A 45 4.95 6.55 -2.97
N ALA A 46 4.86 5.89 -1.81
CA ALA A 46 3.68 5.16 -1.36
C ALA A 46 2.41 6.04 -1.30
N ALA A 47 2.54 7.27 -0.80
CA ALA A 47 1.43 8.21 -0.71
C ALA A 47 0.92 8.65 -2.09
N SER A 48 1.83 9.03 -3.00
CA SER A 48 1.51 9.55 -4.34
C SER A 48 1.19 8.47 -5.37
N GLY A 49 1.61 7.22 -5.15
CA GLY A 49 1.51 6.16 -6.15
C GLY A 49 2.56 6.26 -7.25
N ALA A 50 3.65 7.02 -7.05
CA ALA A 50 4.70 7.22 -8.06
C ALA A 50 6.08 6.81 -7.53
N TYR A 51 6.80 5.98 -8.28
CA TYR A 51 8.19 5.60 -7.95
C TYR A 51 9.12 6.81 -8.01
N TYR A 52 10.10 6.83 -7.11
CA TYR A 52 11.14 7.85 -7.03
C TYR A 52 10.64 9.29 -6.84
N ALA A 53 9.49 9.48 -6.17
CA ALA A 53 8.83 10.78 -5.98
C ALA A 53 9.45 11.69 -4.90
N GLN A 54 10.53 11.26 -4.22
CA GLN A 54 11.17 12.07 -3.18
C GLN A 54 11.93 13.26 -3.81
N PRO A 55 11.85 14.49 -3.27
CA PRO A 55 12.51 15.67 -3.86
C PRO A 55 14.01 15.54 -4.08
N GLY A 56 14.69 14.76 -3.22
CA GLY A 56 16.13 14.49 -3.35
C GLY A 56 16.46 13.30 -4.26
N ASN A 57 15.45 12.57 -4.75
CA ASN A 57 15.68 11.46 -5.65
C ASN A 57 15.93 11.98 -7.07
N ARG A 58 17.07 11.60 -7.65
CA ARG A 58 17.53 12.09 -8.96
C ARG A 58 17.14 11.19 -10.13
N PHE A 59 16.43 10.09 -9.89
CA PHE A 59 16.14 9.08 -10.91
C PHE A 59 15.58 9.70 -12.18
N TRP A 60 14.49 10.47 -12.07
CA TRP A 60 13.82 11.08 -13.22
C TRP A 60 14.67 12.10 -13.96
N SER A 61 15.52 12.86 -13.27
CA SER A 61 16.45 13.81 -13.91
C SER A 61 17.64 13.13 -14.59
N ALA A 62 17.96 11.89 -14.22
CA ALA A 62 19.09 11.15 -14.76
C ALA A 62 18.71 10.31 -15.99
N VAL A 63 17.44 9.92 -16.11
CA VAL A 63 16.93 9.04 -17.19
C VAL A 63 16.00 9.77 -18.17
N SER A 64 15.75 11.06 -17.93
CA SER A 64 15.07 11.96 -18.85
C SER A 64 15.93 12.30 -20.07
#